data_AF-A0A2P7N274-F1
#
_entry.id   AF-A0A2P7N274-F1
#
_cell.length_a   1.000
_cell.length_b   1.000
_cell.length_c   1.000
_cell.angle_alpha   90.00
_cell.angle_beta   90.00
_cell.angle_gamma   90.00
#
_symmetry.space_group_name_H-M   'P 1'
#
loop_
_entity.id
_entity.type
_entity.pdbx_description
1 polymer ?
#
loop_
_entity_poly.entity_id
_entity_poly.type
_entity_poly.pdbx_seq_one_letter_code
_entity_poly.pdbx_strand_id
1 'polypeptide(L)'
;MPSNCFRSALALAVGLGALSLTAPVAQAFEASQPSFPTAMALPLPPPPVRIFAITAERRALLNTIRYAEGTWADGDDIGYRIMFGGGLMPSLERHPDRVVRTARYASAAAGAYQFMPFTWTMVSRSLGIAAFGPQVQDQGAIYLIQRRGALALADQGVFSPLLAAKLAPEWASFPTLAGRSFYGQPVKRFHDLKRFYDDNLSRLRDQQPQSLARDEIKPACAPAGSLRCQLEGLEKLGPRSRSQNPG
;
A
#
# COMPACT_ATOMS: atom_id res chain seq x y z
N MET A 1 -37.44 -45.13 30.29
CA MET A 1 -38.65 -45.63 29.60
C MET A 1 -39.25 -44.46 28.84
N PRO A 2 -39.73 -44.63 27.58
CA PRO A 2 -39.79 -45.84 26.74
C PRO A 2 -38.58 -45.89 25.75
N SER A 3 -37.96 -46.99 25.28
CA SER A 3 -38.39 -48.30 24.72
C SER A 3 -39.24 -48.10 23.44
N ASN A 4 -38.98 -48.59 22.22
CA ASN A 4 -38.11 -49.55 21.54
C ASN A 4 -37.99 -49.00 20.08
N CYS A 5 -37.21 -49.48 19.09
CA CYS A 5 -37.07 -50.86 18.65
C CYS A 5 -35.99 -50.96 17.56
N PHE A 6 -35.57 -52.20 17.36
CA PHE A 6 -34.35 -52.73 16.75
C PHE A 6 -34.52 -53.06 15.25
N ARG A 7 -33.39 -53.49 14.63
CA ARG A 7 -33.21 -54.29 13.38
C ARG A 7 -32.86 -53.49 12.12
N SER A 8 -31.98 -53.92 11.22
CA SER A 8 -31.01 -55.03 11.15
C SER A 8 -30.14 -54.82 9.90
N ALA A 9 -28.95 -55.39 9.92
CA ALA A 9 -27.96 -55.42 8.84
C ALA A 9 -28.39 -56.18 7.57
N LEU A 10 -27.75 -55.87 6.44
CA LEU A 10 -27.34 -56.89 5.48
C LEU A 10 -26.15 -56.37 4.64
N ALA A 11 -25.01 -57.01 4.79
CA ALA A 11 -23.93 -56.99 3.81
C ALA A 11 -24.21 -58.06 2.76
N LEU A 12 -23.97 -57.77 1.48
CA LEU A 12 -23.70 -58.80 0.49
C LEU A 12 -22.68 -58.27 -0.52
N ALA A 13 -21.59 -59.03 -0.65
CA ALA A 13 -20.54 -58.85 -1.63
C ALA A 13 -20.80 -59.75 -2.85
N VAL A 14 -19.96 -59.52 -3.87
CA VAL A 14 -19.62 -60.38 -5.02
C VAL A 14 -20.44 -60.16 -6.29
N GLY A 15 -19.70 -59.88 -7.38
CA GLY A 15 -20.19 -59.95 -8.75
C GLY A 15 -19.19 -59.38 -9.76
N LEU A 16 -18.04 -60.06 -9.95
CA LEU A 16 -17.17 -59.84 -11.10
C LEU A 16 -17.92 -60.23 -12.38
N GLY A 17 -18.11 -59.28 -13.28
CA GLY A 17 -18.61 -59.50 -14.64
C GLY A 17 -17.74 -58.76 -15.64
N ALA A 18 -16.78 -59.48 -16.23
CA ALA A 18 -15.96 -58.97 -17.32
C ALA A 18 -16.79 -58.95 -18.61
N LEU A 19 -17.03 -57.75 -19.15
CA LEU A 19 -17.56 -57.55 -20.50
C LEU A 19 -16.49 -56.86 -21.34
N SER A 20 -15.84 -57.67 -22.18
CA SER A 20 -14.90 -57.24 -23.21
C SER A 20 -15.66 -56.53 -24.33
N LEU A 21 -15.55 -55.20 -24.37
CA LEU A 21 -15.95 -54.39 -25.52
C LEU A 21 -14.70 -54.12 -26.36
N THR A 22 -14.62 -54.81 -27.50
CA THR A 22 -13.62 -54.56 -28.54
C THR A 22 -13.88 -53.20 -29.18
N ALA A 23 -13.04 -52.21 -28.88
CA ALA A 23 -13.05 -50.92 -29.54
C ALA A 23 -12.53 -51.06 -30.99
N PRO A 24 -13.09 -50.31 -31.96
CA PRO A 24 -12.52 -50.27 -33.30
C PRO A 24 -11.21 -49.49 -33.28
N VAL A 25 -10.21 -50.00 -33.99
CA VAL A 25 -8.93 -49.33 -34.24
C VAL A 25 -9.20 -48.07 -35.05
N ALA A 26 -9.22 -46.91 -34.41
CA ALA A 26 -9.13 -45.63 -35.08
C ALA A 26 -7.68 -45.44 -35.56
N GLN A 27 -7.48 -45.51 -36.87
CA GLN A 27 -6.22 -45.12 -37.51
C GLN A 27 -5.92 -43.66 -37.14
N ALA A 28 -4.85 -43.45 -36.38
CA ALA A 28 -4.29 -42.14 -36.17
C ALA A 28 -3.71 -41.65 -37.50
N PHE A 29 -4.38 -40.70 -38.15
CA PHE A 29 -3.72 -39.83 -39.10
C PHE A 29 -2.76 -38.96 -38.31
N GLU A 30 -1.47 -39.26 -38.46
CA GLU A 30 -0.36 -38.48 -37.93
C GLU A 30 -0.30 -37.15 -38.69
N ALA A 31 -1.13 -36.19 -38.27
CA ALA A 31 -1.03 -34.83 -38.73
C ALA A 31 0.27 -34.24 -38.17
N SER A 32 1.30 -34.16 -39.02
CA SER A 32 2.55 -33.49 -38.72
C SER A 32 2.25 -32.04 -38.33
N GLN A 33 2.27 -31.77 -37.02
CA GLN A 33 2.19 -30.42 -36.48
C GLN A 33 3.46 -29.68 -36.91
N PRO A 34 3.37 -28.49 -37.53
CA PRO A 34 4.55 -27.66 -37.71
C PRO A 34 5.06 -27.29 -36.32
N SER A 35 6.26 -27.77 -35.98
CA SER A 35 7.00 -27.36 -34.80
C SER A 35 7.35 -25.89 -34.95
N PHE A 36 6.51 -25.01 -34.41
CA PHE A 36 6.88 -23.62 -34.21
C PHE A 36 8.04 -23.59 -33.22
N PRO A 37 9.16 -22.94 -33.54
CA PRO A 37 10.22 -22.74 -32.56
C PRO A 37 9.58 -22.03 -31.36
N THR A 38 9.80 -22.57 -30.16
CA THR A 38 9.47 -21.91 -28.90
C THR A 38 10.06 -20.51 -28.95
N ALA A 39 9.23 -19.52 -29.30
CA ALA A 39 9.60 -18.13 -29.20
C ALA A 39 10.03 -17.94 -27.75
N MET A 40 11.30 -17.59 -27.55
CA MET A 40 11.80 -17.15 -26.25
C MET A 40 10.82 -16.09 -25.76
N ALA A 41 10.01 -16.42 -24.76
CA ALA A 41 9.06 -15.50 -24.20
C ALA A 41 9.87 -14.34 -23.62
N LEU A 42 9.92 -13.23 -24.35
CA LEU A 42 10.54 -12.00 -23.86
C LEU A 42 9.87 -11.69 -22.51
N PRO A 43 10.65 -11.37 -21.46
CA PRO A 43 10.07 -11.00 -20.18
C PRO A 43 9.06 -9.88 -20.42
N LEU A 44 7.82 -10.08 -19.98
CA LEU A 44 6.78 -9.07 -20.13
C LEU A 44 7.29 -7.76 -19.52
N PRO A 45 7.17 -6.61 -20.22
CA PRO A 45 7.58 -5.34 -19.66
C PRO A 45 6.89 -5.13 -18.30
N PRO A 46 7.57 -4.51 -17.32
CA PRO A 46 6.97 -4.27 -16.02
C PRO A 46 5.66 -3.49 -16.19
N PRO A 47 4.62 -3.79 -15.38
CA PRO A 47 3.35 -3.09 -15.48
C PRO A 47 3.58 -1.57 -15.32
N PRO A 48 2.81 -0.73 -16.03
CA PRO A 48 2.95 0.71 -15.93
C PRO A 48 2.72 1.18 -14.49
N VAL A 49 3.53 2.13 -14.05
CA VAL A 49 3.45 2.68 -12.69
C VAL A 49 2.08 3.34 -12.49
N ARG A 50 1.36 2.90 -11.45
CA ARG A 50 0.09 3.52 -11.06
C ARG A 50 0.34 4.59 -10.01
N ILE A 51 0.01 5.83 -10.33
CA ILE A 51 0.13 6.97 -9.42
C ILE A 51 -1.26 7.53 -9.12
N PHE A 52 -1.53 7.73 -7.84
CA PHE A 52 -2.71 8.39 -7.29
C PHE A 52 -2.41 9.85 -7.02
N ALA A 53 -3.32 10.73 -7.43
CA ALA A 53 -3.33 12.12 -6.99
C ALA A 53 -3.50 12.19 -5.47
N ILE A 54 -2.74 13.05 -4.80
CA ILE A 54 -2.86 13.29 -3.36
C ILE A 54 -3.55 14.63 -3.16
N THR A 55 -4.86 14.61 -2.97
CA THR A 55 -5.66 15.80 -2.61
C THR A 55 -5.45 16.16 -1.14
N ALA A 56 -5.96 17.31 -0.69
CA ALA A 56 -5.94 17.70 0.71
C ALA A 56 -6.64 16.66 1.61
N GLU A 57 -7.77 16.10 1.15
CA GLU A 57 -8.55 15.07 1.86
C GLU A 57 -7.74 13.77 2.01
N ARG A 58 -7.09 13.34 0.93
CA ARG A 58 -6.23 12.15 0.95
C ARG A 58 -5.01 12.37 1.83
N ARG A 59 -4.37 13.54 1.75
CA ARG A 59 -3.24 13.92 2.61
C ARG A 59 -3.65 13.94 4.08
N ALA A 60 -4.80 14.52 4.43
CA ALA A 60 -5.32 14.52 5.78
C ALA A 60 -5.57 13.10 6.30
N LEU A 61 -6.12 12.21 5.46
CA LEU A 61 -6.33 10.81 5.82
C LEU A 61 -4.99 10.08 6.05
N LEU A 62 -4.02 10.27 5.15
CA LEU A 62 -2.67 9.71 5.28
C LEU A 62 -2.02 10.18 6.59
N ASN A 63 -2.09 11.47 6.90
CA ASN A 63 -1.58 12.03 8.15
C ASN A 63 -2.30 11.44 9.37
N THR A 64 -3.61 11.19 9.27
CA THR A 64 -4.40 10.54 10.33
C THR A 64 -3.97 9.10 10.55
N ILE A 65 -3.64 8.35 9.48
CA ILE A 65 -3.08 7.00 9.60
C ILE A 65 -1.72 7.05 10.31
N ARG A 66 -0.83 7.98 9.91
CA ARG A 66 0.46 8.20 10.58
C ARG A 66 0.28 8.49 12.07
N TYR A 67 -0.68 9.33 12.41
CA TYR A 67 -1.01 9.64 13.81
C TYR A 67 -1.51 8.41 14.57
N ALA A 68 -2.38 7.61 13.94
CA ALA A 68 -2.93 6.41 14.56
C ALA A 68 -1.86 5.35 14.84
N GLU A 69 -0.94 5.16 13.89
CA GLU A 69 0.20 4.24 13.96
C GLU A 69 1.36 4.77 14.82
N GLY A 70 1.29 6.03 15.28
CA GLY A 70 2.33 6.64 16.13
C GLY A 70 3.60 7.04 15.36
N THR A 71 3.49 7.28 14.06
CA THR A 71 4.59 7.69 13.17
C THR A 71 4.45 9.14 12.70
N TRP A 72 3.42 9.84 13.16
CA TRP A 72 3.25 11.27 12.93
C TRP A 72 4.30 12.05 13.72
N ALA A 73 5.21 12.72 13.00
CA ALA A 73 6.24 13.58 13.55
C ALA A 73 6.00 15.02 13.08
N ASP A 74 4.81 15.56 13.35
CA ASP A 74 4.42 16.93 12.97
C ASP A 74 4.52 17.25 11.47
N GLY A 75 4.43 16.21 10.64
CA GLY A 75 4.54 16.29 9.19
C GLY A 75 5.92 15.92 8.66
N ASP A 76 6.95 15.87 9.51
CA ASP A 76 8.33 15.62 9.11
C ASP A 76 8.54 14.25 8.48
N ASP A 77 9.52 14.19 7.58
CA ASP A 77 9.85 12.99 6.84
C ASP A 77 10.46 11.88 7.70
N ILE A 78 10.89 12.20 8.92
CA ILE A 78 11.40 11.23 9.88
C ILE A 78 10.36 10.14 10.19
N GLY A 79 9.07 10.48 10.12
CA GLY A 79 7.97 9.53 10.30
C GLY A 79 7.99 8.36 9.31
N TYR A 80 8.45 8.59 8.08
CA TYR A 80 8.58 7.54 7.06
C TYR A 80 9.70 6.56 7.34
N ARG A 81 10.58 6.85 8.32
CA ARG A 81 11.68 5.98 8.73
C ARG A 81 11.38 5.15 9.97
N ILE A 82 10.26 5.40 10.65
CA ILE A 82 9.94 4.72 11.91
C ILE A 82 9.61 3.24 11.65
N MET A 83 10.26 2.36 12.40
CA MET A 83 9.96 0.93 12.48
C MET A 83 9.15 0.64 13.74
N PHE A 84 8.51 -0.53 13.76
CA PHE A 84 7.87 -1.05 14.97
C PHE A 84 8.83 -0.99 16.17
N GLY A 85 8.33 -0.52 17.31
CA GLY A 85 9.14 -0.29 18.51
C GLY A 85 9.89 1.05 18.55
N GLY A 86 9.73 1.91 17.55
CA GLY A 86 10.21 3.30 17.57
C GLY A 86 11.62 3.54 16.99
N GLY A 87 12.34 2.48 16.62
CA GLY A 87 13.63 2.62 15.96
C GLY A 87 13.50 3.19 14.54
N LEU A 88 14.59 3.75 14.00
CA LEU A 88 14.62 4.28 12.63
C LEU A 88 15.29 3.30 11.67
N MET A 89 14.73 3.15 10.47
CA MET A 89 15.37 2.40 9.39
C MET A 89 16.61 3.16 8.86
N PRO A 90 17.68 2.45 8.48
CA PRO A 90 18.91 3.08 8.02
C PRO A 90 18.78 3.74 6.65
N SER A 91 17.94 3.20 5.76
CA SER A 91 17.66 3.77 4.44
C SER A 91 16.19 3.61 4.04
N LEU A 92 15.76 4.43 3.09
CA LEU A 92 14.41 4.41 2.49
C LEU A 92 14.38 3.74 1.11
N GLU A 93 15.47 3.08 0.71
CA GLU A 93 15.57 2.45 -0.61
C GLU A 93 14.64 1.24 -0.73
N ARG A 94 14.47 0.49 0.35
CA ARG A 94 13.61 -0.70 0.41
C ARG A 94 12.99 -0.85 1.80
N HIS A 95 11.91 -1.62 1.87
CA HIS A 95 11.37 -2.06 3.15
C HIS A 95 12.45 -2.84 3.92
N PRO A 96 12.61 -2.62 5.24
CA PRO A 96 13.72 -3.20 6.00
C PRO A 96 13.58 -4.71 6.25
N ASP A 97 12.38 -5.28 6.09
CA ASP A 97 12.04 -6.69 6.32
C ASP A 97 12.59 -7.27 7.65
N ARG A 98 12.65 -6.40 8.67
CA ARG A 98 13.26 -6.70 9.95
C ARG A 98 12.21 -6.82 11.05
N VAL A 99 12.12 -8.01 11.65
CA VAL A 99 11.28 -8.22 12.83
C VAL A 99 11.92 -7.56 14.05
N VAL A 100 11.17 -6.69 14.72
CA VAL A 100 11.48 -6.11 16.03
C VAL A 100 10.61 -6.78 17.08
N ARG A 101 11.22 -7.15 18.22
CA ARG A 101 10.54 -7.77 19.36
C ARG A 101 10.44 -6.79 20.53
N THR A 102 9.27 -6.74 21.15
CA THR A 102 8.98 -6.05 22.41
C THR A 102 8.55 -7.07 23.45
N ALA A 103 8.33 -6.65 24.69
CA ALA A 103 7.87 -7.54 25.76
C ALA A 103 6.54 -8.27 25.44
N ARG A 104 5.68 -7.68 24.59
CA ARG A 104 4.34 -8.23 24.28
C ARG A 104 4.13 -8.64 22.82
N TYR A 105 4.90 -8.10 21.89
CA TYR A 105 4.66 -8.25 20.46
C TYR A 105 5.94 -8.38 19.66
N ALA A 106 5.87 -9.11 18.55
CA ALA A 106 6.89 -9.13 17.51
C ALA A 106 6.27 -8.68 16.20
N SER A 107 6.87 -7.69 15.52
CA SER A 107 6.35 -7.18 14.26
C SER A 107 7.50 -6.68 13.38
N ALA A 108 7.32 -6.80 12.07
CA ALA A 108 8.22 -6.25 11.05
C ALA A 108 7.64 -4.99 10.40
N ALA A 109 6.64 -4.36 11.04
CA ALA A 109 6.01 -3.17 10.52
C ALA A 109 7.01 -2.01 10.41
N ALA A 110 6.99 -1.31 9.28
CA ALA A 110 7.88 -0.18 9.05
C ALA A 110 7.27 0.91 8.18
N GLY A 111 7.86 2.10 8.31
CA GLY A 111 7.45 3.29 7.58
C GLY A 111 6.29 4.03 8.25
N ALA A 112 5.90 5.13 7.61
CA ALA A 112 4.85 6.03 8.07
C ALA A 112 3.50 5.31 8.24
N TYR A 113 3.26 4.28 7.45
CA TYR A 113 2.01 3.51 7.46
C TYR A 113 2.17 2.10 8.04
N GLN A 114 3.30 1.81 8.69
CA GLN A 114 3.58 0.55 9.37
C GLN A 114 3.31 -0.69 8.48
N PHE A 115 3.79 -0.66 7.23
CA PHE A 115 3.61 -1.77 6.30
C PHE A 115 4.28 -3.04 6.83
N MET A 116 3.60 -4.18 6.70
CA MET A 116 4.21 -5.49 6.89
C MET A 116 4.93 -5.95 5.61
N PRO A 117 6.00 -6.77 5.70
CA PRO A 117 6.77 -7.24 4.53
C PRO A 117 5.92 -7.83 3.41
N PHE A 118 4.94 -8.67 3.78
CA PHE A 118 4.03 -9.30 2.81
C PHE A 118 3.12 -8.27 2.12
N THR A 119 2.54 -7.35 2.90
CA THR A 119 1.72 -6.26 2.38
C THR A 119 2.54 -5.38 1.44
N TRP A 120 3.75 -5.00 1.84
CA TRP A 120 4.63 -4.18 1.01
C TRP A 120 5.01 -4.87 -0.30
N THR A 121 5.35 -6.16 -0.28
CA THR A 121 5.65 -6.93 -1.48
C THR A 121 4.47 -6.92 -2.46
N MET A 122 3.24 -7.09 -1.97
CA MET A 122 2.03 -7.03 -2.78
C MET A 122 1.79 -5.61 -3.36
N VAL A 123 1.93 -4.57 -2.53
CA VAL A 123 1.81 -3.17 -2.95
C VAL A 123 2.83 -2.83 -4.04
N SER A 124 4.10 -3.11 -3.78
CA SER A 124 5.23 -2.87 -4.69
C SER A 124 5.01 -3.52 -6.06
N ARG A 125 4.59 -4.79 -6.08
CA ARG A 125 4.24 -5.50 -7.32
C ARG A 125 3.05 -4.90 -8.04
N SER A 126 2.01 -4.50 -7.30
CA SER A 126 0.78 -3.95 -7.88
C SER A 126 0.99 -2.57 -8.50
N LEU A 127 1.90 -1.77 -7.91
CA LEU A 127 2.23 -0.43 -8.39
C LEU A 127 3.40 -0.41 -9.39
N GLY A 128 4.17 -1.51 -9.51
CA GLY A 128 5.36 -1.56 -10.35
C GLY A 128 6.52 -0.72 -9.81
N ILE A 129 6.60 -0.51 -8.48
CA ILE A 129 7.62 0.36 -7.85
C ILE A 129 8.46 -0.44 -6.86
N ALA A 130 9.79 -0.41 -7.01
CA ALA A 130 10.76 -1.07 -6.14
C ALA A 130 11.56 -0.04 -5.32
N ALA A 131 10.87 0.81 -4.56
CA ALA A 131 11.46 1.83 -3.70
C ALA A 131 10.60 2.03 -2.44
N PHE A 132 11.14 2.52 -1.32
CA PHE A 132 10.38 2.70 -0.06
C PHE A 132 10.44 4.14 0.49
N GLY A 133 10.64 5.11 -0.38
CA GLY A 133 10.68 6.54 -0.04
C GLY A 133 9.31 7.11 0.38
N PRO A 134 9.26 8.33 0.93
CA PRO A 134 8.04 8.93 1.48
C PRO A 134 6.87 8.93 0.51
N GLN A 135 7.10 9.42 -0.72
CA GLN A 135 6.08 9.49 -1.75
C GLN A 135 5.61 8.09 -2.17
N VAL A 136 6.50 7.09 -2.18
CA VAL A 136 6.12 5.72 -2.56
C VAL A 136 5.30 5.06 -1.45
N GLN A 137 5.63 5.32 -0.18
CA GLN A 137 4.82 4.89 0.95
C GLN A 137 3.41 5.50 0.90
N ASP A 138 3.28 6.79 0.55
CA ASP A 138 1.98 7.44 0.36
C ASP A 138 1.15 6.73 -0.72
N GLN A 139 1.75 6.46 -1.87
CA GLN A 139 1.10 5.73 -2.97
C GLN A 139 0.66 4.34 -2.53
N GLY A 140 1.50 3.65 -1.75
CA GLY A 140 1.18 2.35 -1.18
C GLY A 140 -0.02 2.39 -0.23
N ALA A 141 -0.10 3.41 0.62
CA ALA A 141 -1.21 3.58 1.55
C ALA A 141 -2.51 3.91 0.82
N ILE A 142 -2.48 4.80 -0.19
CA ILE A 142 -3.64 5.10 -1.02
C ILE A 142 -4.12 3.86 -1.79
N TYR A 143 -3.20 3.05 -2.30
CA TYR A 143 -3.54 1.78 -2.94
C TYR A 143 -4.30 0.83 -1.97
N LEU A 144 -3.85 0.70 -0.73
CA LEU A 144 -4.56 -0.10 0.28
C LEU A 144 -5.94 0.48 0.61
N ILE A 145 -6.06 1.81 0.74
CA ILE A 145 -7.34 2.51 0.93
C ILE A 145 -8.30 2.18 -0.24
N GLN A 146 -7.81 2.20 -1.48
CA GLN A 146 -8.59 1.82 -2.66
C GLN A 146 -9.04 0.36 -2.59
N ARG A 147 -8.13 -0.58 -2.25
CA ARG A 147 -8.45 -2.00 -2.13
C ARG A 147 -9.53 -2.29 -1.09
N ARG A 148 -9.66 -1.46 -0.05
CA ARG A 148 -10.73 -1.55 0.95
C ARG A 148 -12.06 -0.90 0.51
N GLY A 149 -12.11 -0.37 -0.71
CA GLY A 149 -13.26 0.37 -1.22
C GLY A 149 -13.54 1.61 -0.39
N ALA A 150 -12.48 2.23 0.15
CA ALA A 150 -12.56 3.39 1.04
C ALA A 150 -12.13 4.69 0.35
N LEU A 151 -11.57 4.63 -0.87
CA LEU A 151 -11.06 5.81 -1.56
C LEU A 151 -12.15 6.85 -1.84
N ALA A 152 -13.32 6.42 -2.33
CA ALA A 152 -14.44 7.33 -2.57
C ALA A 152 -14.97 7.98 -1.29
N LEU A 153 -14.88 7.30 -0.14
CA LEU A 153 -15.24 7.88 1.16
C LEU A 153 -14.18 8.87 1.64
N ALA A 154 -12.90 8.58 1.41
CA ALA A 154 -11.80 9.49 1.72
C ALA A 154 -11.93 10.80 0.92
N ASP A 155 -12.32 10.69 -0.35
CA ASP A 155 -12.48 11.83 -1.27
C ASP A 155 -13.65 12.77 -0.88
N GLN A 156 -14.58 12.32 -0.03
CA GLN A 156 -15.66 13.19 0.50
C GLN A 156 -15.15 14.23 1.49
N GLY A 157 -13.95 14.07 2.05
CA GLY A 157 -13.42 14.99 3.05
C GLY A 157 -14.09 14.87 4.43
N VAL A 158 -14.75 13.75 4.72
CA VAL A 158 -15.43 13.49 6.00
C VAL A 158 -14.90 12.20 6.62
N PHE A 159 -14.26 12.31 7.79
CA PHE A 159 -13.81 11.14 8.53
C PHE A 159 -14.96 10.49 9.31
N SER A 160 -15.62 9.51 8.66
CA SER A 160 -16.78 8.80 9.19
C SER A 160 -16.41 7.48 9.90
N PRO A 161 -17.27 6.95 10.80
CA PRO A 161 -17.06 5.63 11.41
C PRO A 161 -16.95 4.51 10.36
N LEU A 162 -17.68 4.62 9.25
CA LEU A 162 -17.60 3.65 8.16
C LEU A 162 -16.24 3.70 7.46
N LEU A 163 -15.69 4.89 7.21
CA LEU A 163 -14.34 5.04 6.67
C LEU A 163 -13.33 4.39 7.62
N ALA A 164 -13.35 4.75 8.91
CA ALA A 164 -12.45 4.17 9.90
C ALA A 164 -12.55 2.63 9.96
N ALA A 165 -13.77 2.08 9.97
CA ALA A 165 -13.99 0.64 10.00
C ALA A 165 -13.50 -0.10 8.75
N LYS A 166 -13.55 0.53 7.57
CA LYS A 166 -12.99 -0.04 6.33
C LYS A 166 -11.46 -0.11 6.35
N LEU A 167 -10.81 0.78 7.12
CA LEU A 167 -9.35 0.84 7.27
C LEU A 167 -8.83 -0.10 8.38
N ALA A 168 -9.66 -0.46 9.36
CA ALA A 168 -9.30 -1.32 10.49
C ALA A 168 -8.63 -2.67 10.11
N PRO A 169 -8.98 -3.34 9.00
CA PRO A 169 -8.26 -4.55 8.58
C PRO A 169 -6.85 -4.29 8.02
N GLU A 170 -6.49 -3.06 7.63
CA GLU A 170 -5.13 -2.72 7.18
C GLU A 170 -4.29 -2.14 8.32
N TRP A 171 -4.89 -1.31 9.17
CA TRP A 171 -4.20 -0.62 10.27
C TRP A 171 -4.81 -0.99 11.60
N ALA A 172 -4.04 -1.69 12.45
CA ALA A 172 -4.52 -2.25 13.71
C ALA A 172 -4.98 -1.19 14.73
N SER A 173 -4.48 0.04 14.58
CA SER A 173 -4.84 1.19 15.41
C SER A 173 -6.24 1.74 15.14
N PHE A 174 -6.88 1.37 14.03
CA PHE A 174 -8.21 1.86 13.65
C PHE A 174 -9.35 1.05 14.28
N PRO A 175 -10.42 1.70 14.76
CA PRO A 175 -11.57 1.02 15.32
C PRO A 175 -12.48 0.44 14.23
N THR A 176 -13.02 -0.75 14.47
CA THR A 176 -14.19 -1.29 13.74
C THR A 176 -15.47 -0.51 14.09
N LEU A 177 -16.60 -0.81 13.44
CA LEU A 177 -17.90 -0.21 13.80
C LEU A 177 -18.30 -0.45 15.27
N ALA A 178 -17.82 -1.53 15.87
CA ALA A 178 -18.02 -1.84 17.29
C ALA A 178 -17.03 -1.09 18.22
N GLY A 179 -16.18 -0.20 17.69
CA GLY A 179 -15.21 0.57 18.47
C GLY A 179 -13.98 -0.22 18.94
N ARG A 180 -13.83 -1.48 18.52
CA ARG A 180 -12.73 -2.39 18.92
C ARG A 180 -11.75 -2.65 17.77
N SER A 181 -10.56 -3.15 18.09
CA SER A 181 -9.56 -3.58 17.10
C SER A 181 -10.05 -4.75 16.27
N PHE A 182 -9.61 -4.79 15.02
CA PHE A 182 -9.72 -5.99 14.19
C PHE A 182 -8.82 -7.12 14.70
N TYR A 183 -7.69 -6.80 15.34
CA TYR A 183 -6.64 -7.74 15.75
C TYR A 183 -6.56 -7.99 17.26
N GLY A 184 -7.51 -7.49 18.04
CA GLY A 184 -7.48 -7.58 19.51
C GLY A 184 -6.38 -6.74 20.17
N GLN A 185 -5.77 -5.81 19.42
CA GLN A 185 -4.74 -4.89 19.91
C GLN A 185 -5.37 -3.58 20.44
N PRO A 186 -4.61 -2.71 21.15
CA PRO A 186 -5.10 -1.38 21.49
C PRO A 186 -5.48 -0.57 20.23
N VAL A 187 -6.62 0.13 20.28
CA VAL A 187 -7.08 1.04 19.21
C VAL A 187 -7.10 2.48 19.67
N LYS A 188 -6.99 3.39 18.71
CA LYS A 188 -7.31 4.80 18.93
C LYS A 188 -8.82 4.97 18.98
N ARG A 189 -9.29 5.89 19.86
CA ARG A 189 -10.71 6.23 19.90
C ARG A 189 -11.06 6.98 18.63
N PHE A 190 -12.21 6.65 18.04
CA PHE A 190 -12.68 7.30 16.81
C PHE A 190 -12.69 8.83 16.91
N HIS A 191 -13.07 9.38 18.07
CA HIS A 191 -13.13 10.82 18.29
C HIS A 191 -11.76 11.52 18.19
N ASP A 192 -10.68 10.85 18.58
CA ASP A 192 -9.33 11.40 18.53
C ASP A 192 -8.84 11.45 17.08
N LEU A 193 -9.09 10.37 16.34
CA LEU A 193 -8.79 10.29 14.91
C LEU A 193 -9.57 11.35 14.12
N LYS A 194 -10.87 11.50 14.41
CA LYS A 194 -11.72 12.48 13.75
C LYS A 194 -11.22 13.91 13.98
N ARG A 195 -10.95 14.28 15.25
CA ARG A 195 -10.41 15.61 15.57
C ARG A 195 -9.10 15.87 14.84
N PHE A 196 -8.16 14.92 14.88
CA PHE A 196 -6.89 15.06 14.18
C PHE A 196 -7.10 15.25 12.67
N TYR A 197 -7.97 14.46 12.05
CA TYR A 197 -8.29 14.57 10.63
C TYR A 197 -8.86 15.94 10.27
N ASP A 198 -9.87 16.41 11.02
CA ASP A 198 -10.56 17.67 10.75
C ASP A 198 -9.58 18.86 10.88
N ASP A 199 -8.78 18.89 11.95
CA ASP A 199 -7.78 19.94 12.18
C ASP A 199 -6.69 19.96 11.10
N ASN A 200 -6.27 18.77 10.64
CA ASN A 200 -5.25 18.63 9.61
C ASN A 200 -5.82 19.03 8.23
N LEU A 201 -7.04 18.61 7.90
CA LEU A 201 -7.70 18.95 6.65
C LEU A 201 -7.94 20.46 6.54
N SER A 202 -8.38 21.12 7.62
CA SER A 202 -8.54 22.57 7.63
C SER A 202 -7.22 23.27 7.26
N ARG A 203 -6.13 22.93 7.95
CA ARG A 203 -4.80 23.50 7.70
C ARG A 203 -4.33 23.29 6.26
N LEU A 204 -4.55 22.11 5.70
CA LEU A 204 -4.16 21.80 4.32
C LEU A 204 -4.96 22.62 3.30
N ARG A 205 -6.26 22.80 3.53
CA ARG A 205 -7.12 23.64 2.68
C ARG A 205 -6.74 25.11 2.78
N ASP A 206 -6.35 25.59 3.94
CA ASP A 206 -5.91 26.98 4.14
C ASP A 206 -4.58 27.28 3.45
N GLN A 207 -3.69 26.29 3.36
CA GLN A 207 -2.38 26.41 2.71
C GLN A 207 -2.45 26.30 1.17
N GLN A 208 -3.47 25.64 0.63
CA GLN A 208 -3.55 25.35 -0.80
C GLN A 208 -3.68 26.61 -1.70
N PRO A 209 -4.49 27.64 -1.35
CA PRO A 209 -4.48 28.90 -2.07
C PRO A 209 -3.12 29.63 -1.99
N GLN A 210 -2.43 29.50 -0.85
CA GLN A 210 -1.15 30.19 -0.63
C GLN A 210 -0.01 29.57 -1.43
N SER A 211 0.02 28.25 -1.62
CA SER A 211 1.04 27.59 -2.43
C SER A 211 0.87 27.90 -3.92
N LEU A 212 -0.38 27.89 -4.42
CA LEU A 212 -0.68 28.25 -5.81
C LEU A 212 -0.29 29.72 -6.09
N ALA A 213 -0.62 30.63 -5.17
CA ALA A 213 -0.21 32.04 -5.29
C ALA A 213 1.31 32.22 -5.17
N ARG A 214 2.02 31.42 -4.35
CA ARG A 214 3.48 31.52 -4.19
C ARG A 214 4.26 30.99 -5.39
N ASP A 215 3.76 29.95 -6.06
CA ASP A 215 4.33 29.47 -7.32
C ASP A 215 4.13 30.48 -8.45
N GLU A 216 3.04 31.26 -8.43
CA GLU A 216 2.80 32.37 -9.35
C GLU A 216 3.64 33.63 -9.01
N ILE A 217 3.94 33.88 -7.73
CA ILE A 217 4.62 35.11 -7.27
C ILE A 217 6.14 34.95 -7.10
N LYS A 218 6.75 33.78 -7.39
CA LYS A 218 8.22 33.71 -7.40
C LYS A 218 8.77 34.65 -8.48
N PRO A 219 9.42 35.79 -8.14
CA PRO A 219 9.94 36.66 -9.16
C PRO A 219 11.05 35.91 -9.90
N ALA A 220 10.90 35.73 -11.21
CA ALA A 220 12.07 35.54 -12.07
C ALA A 220 13.01 36.71 -11.76
N CYS A 221 14.27 36.42 -11.43
CA CYS A 221 15.11 37.34 -10.69
C CYS A 221 15.05 38.76 -11.28
N ALA A 222 14.53 39.68 -10.45
CA ALA A 222 14.37 41.07 -10.81
C ALA A 222 15.52 41.88 -10.18
N PRO A 223 16.16 42.80 -10.92
CA PRO A 223 15.90 43.12 -12.33
C PRO A 223 16.52 42.07 -13.27
N ALA A 224 15.79 41.76 -14.36
CA ALA A 224 16.10 40.73 -15.37
C ALA A 224 17.44 40.91 -16.13
N GLY A 225 18.17 41.99 -15.85
CA GLY A 225 19.51 42.28 -16.39
C GLY A 225 20.65 42.20 -15.36
N SER A 226 20.38 41.80 -14.11
CA SER A 226 21.45 41.67 -13.12
C SER A 226 22.35 40.48 -13.45
N LEU A 227 23.67 40.67 -13.28
CA LEU A 227 24.68 39.62 -13.47
C LEU A 227 24.37 38.38 -12.62
N ARG A 228 23.78 38.59 -11.44
CA ARG A 228 23.27 37.53 -10.56
C ARG A 228 22.20 36.68 -11.24
N CYS A 229 21.28 37.30 -11.97
CA CYS A 229 20.22 36.58 -12.66
C CYS A 229 20.72 35.81 -13.88
N GLN A 230 21.72 36.36 -14.58
CA GLN A 230 22.37 35.67 -15.69
C GLN A 230 23.16 34.45 -15.22
N LEU A 231 23.86 34.54 -14.09
CA LEU A 231 24.59 33.40 -13.49
C LEU A 231 23.64 32.28 -13.01
N GLU A 232 22.56 32.63 -12.30
CA GLU A 232 21.53 31.66 -11.87
C GLU A 232 20.81 30.98 -13.05
N GLY A 233 20.74 31.64 -14.21
CA GLY A 233 20.21 31.05 -15.45
C GLY A 233 21.15 30.04 -16.11
N LEU A 234 22.47 30.28 -16.04
CA LEU A 234 23.49 29.40 -16.62
C LEU A 234 23.69 28.12 -15.80
N GLU A 235 23.56 28.17 -14.47
CA GLU A 235 23.63 26.97 -13.61
C GLU A 235 22.53 25.94 -13.91
N LYS A 236 21.38 26.39 -14.42
CA LYS A 236 20.27 25.51 -14.81
C LYS A 236 20.49 24.80 -16.15
N LEU A 237 21.40 25.30 -16.98
CA LEU A 237 21.70 24.75 -18.32
C LEU A 237 22.96 23.89 -18.36
N GLY A 238 23.72 23.84 -17.25
CA GLY A 238 24.89 22.97 -17.15
C GLY A 238 24.49 21.49 -17.05
N PRO A 239 25.23 20.56 -17.70
CA PRO A 239 25.04 19.14 -17.46
C PRO A 239 25.31 18.87 -15.98
N ARG A 240 24.36 18.19 -15.30
CA ARG A 240 24.51 17.78 -13.90
C ARG A 240 25.73 16.86 -13.76
N SER A 241 26.89 17.46 -13.47
CA SER A 241 28.09 16.72 -13.12
C SER A 241 27.91 16.16 -11.70
N ARG A 242 28.13 14.86 -11.60
CA ARG A 242 28.23 14.13 -10.34
C ARG A 242 29.41 14.66 -9.51
N SER A 243 29.22 14.61 -8.20
CA SER A 243 30.23 14.61 -7.11
C SER A 243 30.97 15.91 -6.81
N GLN A 244 30.90 16.39 -5.57
CA GLN A 244 31.87 16.07 -4.50
C GLN A 244 31.49 16.78 -3.19
N ASN A 245 31.50 16.03 -2.08
CA ASN A 245 31.66 16.58 -0.73
C ASN A 245 33.09 17.12 -0.58
N PRO A 246 33.29 18.17 0.24
CA PRO A 246 34.14 17.97 1.40
C PRO A 246 33.64 18.70 2.67
N GLY A 247 33.88 18.06 3.82
CA GLY A 247 33.57 18.55 5.16
C GLY A 247 33.46 17.40 6.14
#